data_AF-M7XYY8-F1
#
_entry.id   AF-M7XYY8-F1
#
_cell.length_a   1.000
_cell.length_b   1.000
_cell.length_c   1.000
_cell.angle_alpha   90.00
_cell.angle_beta   90.00
_cell.angle_gamma   90.00
#
_symmetry.space_group_name_H-M   'P 1'
#
loop_
_entity.id
_entity.type
_entity.pdbx_description
1 polymer ?
#
loop_
_entity_poly.entity_id
_entity_poly.type
_entity_poly.pdbx_seq_one_letter_code
_entity_poly.pdbx_strand_id
1 'polypeptide(L)'
;MAPAQLELFKFSLYVFLPVYAMLHYGDPDWYEKWISPLRPAFRRDDAKQIEPPKDSGELKAEIERLRQERLARKAARSEHQEASNDRRV
;
A
#
# COMPACT_ATOMS: atom_id res chain seq x y z
N MET A 1 -16.57 -31.25 42.02
CA MET A 1 -17.13 -31.45 40.66
C MET A 1 -17.06 -30.21 39.75
N ALA A 2 -16.41 -29.10 40.16
CA ALA A 2 -16.35 -27.86 39.36
C ALA A 2 -15.15 -27.66 38.38
N PRO A 3 -13.97 -28.29 38.53
CA PRO A 3 -12.80 -27.90 37.72
C PRO A 3 -12.91 -28.32 36.24
N ALA A 4 -13.40 -29.53 35.96
CA ALA A 4 -13.52 -30.04 34.60
C ALA A 4 -14.54 -29.26 33.74
N GLN A 5 -15.60 -28.73 34.34
CA GLN A 5 -16.61 -27.93 33.62
C GLN A 5 -16.05 -26.58 33.19
N LEU A 6 -15.21 -25.96 34.03
CA LEU A 6 -14.54 -24.70 33.72
C LEU A 6 -13.48 -24.87 32.62
N GLU A 7 -12.75 -25.98 32.66
CA GLU A 7 -11.78 -26.33 31.62
C GLU A 7 -12.46 -26.56 30.27
N LEU A 8 -13.57 -27.28 30.25
CA LEU A 8 -14.36 -27.50 29.02
C LEU A 8 -14.90 -26.19 28.45
N PHE A 9 -15.42 -25.29 29.30
CA PHE A 9 -15.88 -23.97 28.85
C PHE A 9 -14.77 -23.13 28.22
N LYS A 10 -13.59 -23.06 28.88
CA LYS A 10 -12.42 -22.33 28.37
C LYS A 10 -11.94 -22.91 27.04
N PHE A 11 -11.89 -24.23 26.95
CA PHE A 11 -11.51 -24.93 25.73
C PHE A 11 -12.48 -24.60 24.59
N SER A 12 -13.79 -24.71 24.83
CA SER A 12 -14.80 -24.32 23.84
C SER A 12 -14.64 -22.86 23.43
N LEU A 13 -14.47 -21.93 24.37
CA LEU A 13 -14.26 -20.53 24.04
C LEU A 13 -13.03 -20.32 23.15
N TYR A 14 -11.90 -20.96 23.48
CA TYR A 14 -10.66 -20.84 22.70
C TYR A 14 -10.72 -21.46 21.32
N VAL A 15 -11.56 -22.48 21.10
CA VAL A 15 -11.76 -23.05 19.77
C VAL A 15 -12.81 -22.28 18.97
N PHE A 16 -13.95 -21.95 19.58
CA PHE A 16 -15.05 -21.30 18.89
C PHE A 16 -14.79 -19.84 18.58
N LEU A 17 -14.08 -19.10 19.44
CA LEU A 17 -13.78 -17.69 19.20
C LEU A 17 -12.99 -17.46 17.89
N PRO A 18 -11.85 -18.13 17.62
CA PRO A 18 -11.13 -17.96 16.36
C PRO A 18 -11.90 -18.52 15.15
N VAL A 19 -12.63 -19.63 15.31
CA VAL A 19 -13.47 -20.18 14.22
C VAL A 19 -14.58 -19.20 13.84
N TYR A 20 -15.26 -18.62 14.84
CA TYR A 20 -16.28 -17.60 14.62
C TYR A 20 -15.69 -16.34 13.98
N ALA A 21 -14.53 -15.89 14.46
CA ALA A 21 -13.83 -14.76 13.85
C ALA A 21 -13.49 -15.03 12.38
N MET A 22 -12.99 -16.23 12.05
CA MET A 22 -12.74 -16.62 10.66
C MET A 22 -14.01 -16.64 9.80
N LEU A 23 -15.13 -17.13 10.33
CA LEU A 23 -16.41 -17.11 9.60
C LEU A 23 -16.93 -15.69 9.40
N HIS A 24 -16.82 -14.82 10.41
CA HIS A 24 -17.32 -13.46 10.34
C HIS A 24 -16.45 -12.57 9.43
N TYR A 25 -15.13 -12.63 9.59
CA TYR A 25 -14.19 -11.81 8.81
C TYR A 25 -13.81 -12.42 7.47
N GLY A 26 -14.06 -13.72 7.27
CA GLY A 26 -13.87 -14.42 6.01
C GLY A 26 -15.04 -14.27 5.04
N ASP A 27 -16.16 -13.68 5.47
CA ASP A 27 -17.28 -13.36 4.59
C ASP A 27 -16.86 -12.27 3.58
N PRO A 28 -16.92 -12.55 2.27
CA PRO A 28 -16.58 -11.56 1.23
C PRO A 28 -17.44 -10.29 1.32
N ASP A 29 -18.70 -10.39 1.76
CA ASP A 29 -19.59 -9.23 1.89
C ASP A 29 -19.15 -8.30 3.03
N TRP A 30 -18.63 -8.87 4.13
CA TRP A 30 -18.06 -8.09 5.23
C TRP A 30 -16.81 -7.32 4.79
N TYR A 31 -15.93 -7.98 4.03
CA TYR A 31 -14.72 -7.36 3.49
C TYR A 31 -15.06 -6.18 2.56
N GLU A 32 -16.00 -6.37 1.62
CA GLU A 32 -16.39 -5.31 0.70
C GLU A 32 -17.09 -4.15 1.40
N LYS A 33 -17.87 -4.42 2.45
CA LYS A 33 -18.55 -3.35 3.19
C LYS A 33 -17.61 -2.51 4.06
N TRP A 34 -16.67 -3.14 4.75
CA TRP A 34 -15.88 -2.48 5.80
C TRP A 34 -14.45 -2.17 5.38
N ILE A 35 -13.81 -3.01 4.58
CA ILE A 35 -12.40 -2.85 4.19
C ILE A 35 -12.28 -2.15 2.83
N SER A 36 -13.17 -2.42 1.88
CA SER A 36 -13.16 -1.77 0.56
C SER A 36 -13.07 -0.25 0.62
N PRO A 37 -13.88 0.45 1.45
CA PRO A 37 -13.85 1.92 1.52
C PRO A 37 -12.57 2.48 2.15
N LEU A 38 -11.83 1.66 2.90
CA LEU A 38 -10.56 2.04 3.51
C LEU A 38 -9.37 1.85 2.55
N ARG A 39 -9.52 1.09 1.45
CA ARG A 39 -8.45 0.84 0.46
C ARG A 39 -7.74 2.12 -0.02
N PRO A 40 -8.45 3.22 -0.35
CA PRO A 40 -7.81 4.44 -0.86
C PRO A 40 -6.88 5.14 0.14
N ALA A 41 -7.05 4.90 1.44
CA ALA A 41 -6.18 5.47 2.48
C ALA A 41 -4.81 4.78 2.54
N PHE A 42 -4.75 3.48 2.19
CA PHE A 42 -3.54 2.67 2.27
C PHE A 42 -2.88 2.45 0.91
N ARG A 43 -3.68 2.45 -0.16
CA ARG A 43 -3.23 2.33 -1.55
C ARG A 43 -3.63 3.59 -2.29
N ARG A 44 -2.64 4.28 -2.86
CA ARG A 44 -2.89 5.30 -3.87
C ARG A 44 -3.26 4.57 -5.15
N ASP A 45 -4.53 4.34 -5.39
CA ASP A 45 -5.00 3.69 -6.62
C ASP A 45 -4.61 4.49 -7.87
N ASP A 46 -4.41 5.80 -7.72
CA ASP A 46 -3.92 6.70 -8.78
C ASP A 46 -2.40 6.62 -9.01
N ALA A 47 -1.66 5.94 -8.15
CA ALA A 47 -0.22 5.78 -8.36
C ALA A 47 -0.02 4.78 -9.51
N LYS A 48 0.58 5.27 -10.61
CA LYS A 48 0.95 4.42 -11.75
C LYS A 48 1.70 3.19 -11.22
N GLN A 49 1.10 2.02 -11.33
CA GLN A 49 1.75 0.78 -10.99
C GLN A 49 2.87 0.55 -12.01
N ILE A 50 4.11 0.85 -11.60
CA ILE A 50 5.28 0.62 -12.45
C ILE A 50 5.59 -0.86 -12.35
N GLU A 51 5.29 -1.61 -13.42
CA GLU A 51 5.74 -2.98 -13.52
C GLU A 51 7.27 -3.02 -13.50
N PRO A 52 7.89 -3.89 -12.69
CA PRO A 52 9.33 -4.02 -12.69
C PRO A 52 9.81 -4.56 -14.05
N PRO A 53 10.95 -4.06 -14.57
CA PRO A 53 11.52 -4.56 -15.82
C PRO A 53 11.84 -6.05 -15.68
N LYS A 54 11.51 -6.83 -16.71
CA LYS A 54 11.60 -8.29 -16.69
C LYS A 54 12.91 -8.78 -17.31
N ASP A 55 13.56 -7.93 -18.10
CA ASP A 55 14.86 -8.21 -18.72
C ASP A 55 15.90 -7.09 -18.45
N SER A 56 17.17 -7.47 -18.55
CA SER A 56 18.33 -6.60 -18.42
C SER A 56 18.38 -5.46 -19.46
N GLY A 57 17.84 -5.67 -20.67
CA GLY A 57 17.71 -4.63 -21.69
C GLY A 57 16.69 -3.56 -21.29
N GLU A 58 15.52 -3.99 -20.83
CA GLU A 58 14.44 -3.11 -20.32
C GLU A 58 14.92 -2.30 -19.11
N LEU A 59 15.69 -2.93 -18.22
CA LEU A 59 16.24 -2.24 -17.04
C LEU A 59 17.17 -1.08 -17.43
N LYS A 60 18.07 -1.30 -18.40
CA LYS A 60 18.98 -0.24 -18.88
C LYS A 60 18.22 0.91 -19.53
N ALA A 61 17.20 0.59 -20.33
CA ALA A 61 16.35 1.58 -20.98
C ALA A 61 15.58 2.44 -19.94
N GLU A 62 15.03 1.81 -18.90
CA GLU A 62 14.30 2.51 -17.84
C GLU A 62 15.24 3.38 -16.97
N ILE A 63 16.46 2.91 -16.70
CA ILE A 63 17.47 3.70 -15.98
C ILE A 63 17.83 4.97 -16.76
N GLU A 64 18.04 4.85 -18.08
CA GLU A 64 18.35 6.02 -18.90
C GLU A 64 17.16 6.99 -18.97
N ARG A 65 15.92 6.48 -19.12
CA ARG A 65 14.70 7.29 -19.04
C ARG A 65 14.64 8.09 -17.74
N LEU A 66 14.86 7.43 -16.60
CA LEU A 66 14.85 8.07 -15.28
C LEU A 66 15.98 9.09 -15.11
N ARG A 67 17.14 8.85 -15.73
CA ARG A 67 18.26 9.79 -15.72
C ARG A 67 17.90 11.08 -16.47
N GLN A 68 17.32 10.95 -17.66
CA GLN A 68 16.88 12.10 -18.46
C GLN A 68 15.77 12.88 -17.73
N GLU A 69 14.81 12.18 -17.12
CA GLU A 69 13.73 12.82 -16.35
C GLU A 69 14.26 13.61 -15.13
N ARG A 70 15.33 13.12 -14.48
CA ARG A 70 16.02 13.85 -13.39
C ARG A 70 16.74 15.10 -13.89
N LEU A 71 17.44 15.01 -15.02
CA LEU A 71 18.14 16.15 -15.61
C LEU A 71 17.15 17.25 -16.02
N ALA A 72 16.05 16.89 -16.68
CA ALA A 72 15.00 17.83 -17.06
C ALA A 72 14.36 18.52 -15.84
N ARG A 73 14.04 17.78 -14.77
CA ARG A 73 13.53 18.37 -13.53
C ARG A 73 14.52 19.32 -12.87
N LYS A 74 15.82 19.00 -12.91
CA LYS A 74 16.87 19.87 -12.36
C LYS A 74 16.97 21.18 -13.14
N ALA A 75 16.96 21.10 -14.48
CA ALA A 75 16.99 22.27 -15.36
C ALA A 75 15.79 23.20 -15.12
N ALA A 76 14.57 22.66 -15.10
CA ALA A 76 13.37 23.44 -14.82
C ALA A 76 13.41 24.11 -13.43
N ARG A 77 13.99 23.45 -12.42
CA ARG A 77 14.14 24.02 -11.08
C ARG A 77 15.16 25.16 -11.06
N SER A 78 16.28 25.04 -11.76
CA SER A 78 17.26 26.13 -11.87
C SER A 78 16.70 27.33 -12.62
N GLU A 79 15.98 27.12 -13.73
CA GLU A 79 15.33 28.19 -14.49
C GLU A 79 14.29 28.94 -13.65
N HIS A 80 13.46 28.23 -12.89
CA HIS A 80 12.52 28.85 -11.95
C HIS A 80 13.22 29.63 -10.83
N GLN A 81 14.36 29.12 -10.34
CA GLN A 81 15.14 29.79 -9.30
C GLN A 81 15.76 31.09 -9.83
N GLU A 82 16.35 31.05 -11.03
CA GLU A 82 16.95 32.20 -11.72
C GLU A 82 15.90 33.26 -12.06
N ALA A 83 14.75 32.86 -12.63
CA ALA A 83 13.65 33.78 -12.94
C ALA A 83 12.98 34.40 -11.70
N SER A 84 13.08 33.75 -10.53
CA SER A 84 12.63 34.30 -9.25
C SER A 84 13.65 35.26 -8.62
N ASN A 85 14.94 35.02 -8.88
CA ASN A 85 16.05 35.82 -8.37
C ASN A 85 16.20 37.12 -9.17
N ASP A 86 16.04 37.06 -10.50
CA ASP A 86 16.04 38.22 -11.41
C ASP A 86 14.89 39.20 -11.10
N ARG A 87 13.74 38.68 -10.66
CA ARG A 87 12.58 39.50 -10.26
C ARG A 87 12.72 40.22 -8.90
N ARG A 88 13.79 39.95 -8.13
CA ARG A 88 14.04 40.54 -6.80
C ARG A 88 15.14 41.62 -6.80
N VAL A 89 15.85 41.82 -7.91
CA VAL A 89 16.86 42.87 -8.10
C VAL A 89 16.24 44.03 -8.87
#